data_AF-A0A0F9F568-F1
#
_entry.id   AF-A0A0F9F568-F1
#
_cell.length_a   1.000
_cell.length_b   1.000
_cell.length_c   1.000
_cell.angle_alpha   90.00
_cell.angle_beta   90.00
_cell.angle_gamma   90.00
#
_symmetry.space_group_name_H-M   'P 1'
#
loop_
_entity.id
_entity.type
_entity.pdbx_description
1 polymer ?
#
loop_
_entity_poly.entity_id
_entity_poly.type
_entity_poly.pdbx_seq_one_letter_code
_entity_poly.pdbx_strand_id
1 'polypeptide(L)'
;MKIAIFSLFRDSSPLYISEYLERAKSIKTLTNTRQYELEWFLVEGDSKAPTLDYLKEAVASDPRFKILNIRTGIPFMGSILHEARFRCLARTGNTALDVIALIDCDYVWFIDSDLLYSP
;
A
#
# COMPACT_ATOMS: atom_id res chain seq x y z
N MET A 1 -19.22 -7.20 -4.58
CA MET A 1 -18.67 -6.83 -3.27
C MET A 1 -17.30 -6.21 -3.50
N LYS A 2 -17.08 -4.99 -3.01
CA LYS A 2 -15.87 -4.21 -3.25
C LYS A 2 -14.98 -4.22 -2.02
N ILE A 3 -13.72 -4.62 -2.21
CA ILE A 3 -12.72 -4.70 -1.16
C ILE A 3 -11.61 -3.72 -1.50
N ALA A 4 -11.38 -2.76 -0.61
CA ALA A 4 -10.19 -1.93 -0.64
C ALA A 4 -9.06 -2.65 0.09
N ILE A 5 -7.92 -2.82 -0.56
CA ILE A 5 -6.71 -3.36 0.04
C ILE A 5 -5.73 -2.21 0.16
N PHE A 6 -5.16 -1.96 1.34
CA PHE A 6 -4.10 -0.97 1.47
C PHE A 6 -2.83 -1.56 2.05
N SER A 7 -1.70 -0.99 1.61
CA SER A 7 -0.36 -1.41 2.00
C SER A 7 0.52 -0.20 2.22
N LEU A 8 1.28 -0.22 3.32
CA LEU A 8 2.23 0.83 3.64
C LEU A 8 3.55 0.52 2.93
N PHE A 9 4.09 1.49 2.21
CA PHE A 9 5.41 1.46 1.58
C PHE A 9 6.33 2.48 2.23
N ARG A 10 7.57 2.08 2.47
CA ARG A 10 8.58 2.94 3.05
C ARG A 10 9.97 2.52 2.60
N ASP A 11 10.69 3.43 1.95
CA ASP A 11 12.03 3.19 1.41
C ASP A 11 12.15 1.93 0.54
N SER A 12 11.04 1.55 -0.09
CA SER A 12 10.97 0.37 -0.93
C SER A 12 11.74 0.60 -2.24
N SER A 13 12.54 -0.39 -2.64
CA SER A 13 13.25 -0.40 -3.91
C SER A 13 12.31 -0.81 -5.06
N PRO A 14 12.69 -0.55 -6.32
CA PRO A 14 11.90 -0.99 -7.47
C PRO A 14 11.68 -2.51 -7.52
N LEU A 15 12.71 -3.29 -7.18
CA LEU A 15 12.63 -4.75 -7.15
C LEU A 15 11.63 -5.24 -6.10
N TYR A 16 11.65 -4.64 -4.91
CA TYR A 16 10.72 -5.00 -3.87
C TYR A 16 9.28 -4.66 -4.25
N ILE A 17 9.07 -3.48 -4.85
CA ILE A 17 7.75 -3.04 -5.32
C ILE A 17 7.23 -4.01 -6.39
N SER A 18 8.07 -4.41 -7.35
CA SER A 18 7.66 -5.33 -8.40
C SER A 18 7.26 -6.69 -7.83
N GLU A 19 8.03 -7.25 -6.89
CA GLU A 19 7.70 -8.50 -6.21
C GLU A 19 6.38 -8.43 -5.45
N TYR A 20 6.12 -7.33 -4.73
CA TYR A 20 4.84 -7.10 -4.07
C TYR A 20 3.69 -7.06 -5.08
N LEU A 21 3.85 -6.34 -6.19
CA LEU A 21 2.80 -6.20 -7.20
C LEU A 21 2.47 -7.54 -7.88
N GLU A 22 3.46 -8.40 -8.11
CA GLU A 22 3.21 -9.75 -8.63
C GLU A 22 2.39 -10.59 -7.65
N ARG A 23 2.69 -10.52 -6.34
CA ARG A 23 1.85 -11.16 -5.30
C ARG A 23 0.43 -10.59 -5.29
N ALA A 24 0.28 -9.27 -5.33
CA ALA A 24 -1.03 -8.61 -5.37
C ALA A 24 -1.85 -9.03 -6.60
N LYS A 25 -1.23 -9.10 -7.78
CA LYS A 25 -1.89 -9.57 -9.01
C LYS A 25 -2.32 -11.03 -8.91
N SER A 26 -1.53 -11.89 -8.23
CA SER A 26 -1.86 -13.31 -8.05
C SER A 26 -3.13 -13.55 -7.23
N ILE A 27 -3.39 -12.73 -6.20
CA ILE A 27 -4.63 -12.78 -5.40
C ILE A 27 -5.86 -12.54 -6.30
N LYS A 28 -5.74 -11.64 -7.28
CA LYS A 28 -6.83 -11.40 -8.22
C LYS A 28 -7.11 -12.62 -9.10
N THR A 29 -6.06 -13.30 -9.57
CA THR A 29 -6.21 -14.49 -10.40
C THR A 29 -6.95 -15.61 -9.67
N LEU A 30 -6.78 -15.73 -8.35
CA LEU A 30 -7.54 -16.68 -7.54
C LEU A 30 -9.01 -16.26 -7.32
N THR A 31 -9.29 -14.96 -7.29
CA THR A 31 -10.63 -14.41 -7.03
C THR A 31 -11.45 -14.16 -8.31
N ASN A 32 -11.06 -14.76 -9.45
CA ASN A 32 -11.65 -14.59 -10.80
C ASN A 32 -13.15 -14.97 -10.94
N THR A 33 -13.82 -15.18 -9.82
CA THR A 33 -15.27 -15.08 -9.68
C THR A 33 -15.73 -13.63 -9.85
N ARG A 34 -16.77 -13.36 -10.64
CA ARG A 34 -17.39 -12.02 -10.81
C ARG A 34 -17.97 -11.39 -9.52
N GLN A 35 -17.68 -11.96 -8.36
CA GLN A 35 -18.28 -11.63 -7.08
C GLN A 35 -17.54 -10.50 -6.35
N TYR A 36 -16.24 -10.33 -6.62
CA TYR A 36 -15.38 -9.40 -5.90
C TYR A 36 -14.68 -8.40 -6.83
N GLU A 37 -14.71 -7.13 -6.45
CA GLU A 37 -13.92 -6.06 -7.04
C GLU A 37 -12.82 -5.66 -6.05
N LEU A 38 -11.57 -5.78 -6.48
CA LEU A 38 -10.40 -5.48 -5.65
C LEU A 38 -9.75 -4.20 -6.14
N GLU A 39 -9.53 -3.28 -5.22
CA GLU A 39 -8.88 -2.00 -5.44
C GLU A 39 -7.72 -1.84 -4.44
N TRP A 40 -6.50 -1.62 -4.95
CA TRP A 40 -5.31 -1.51 -4.12
C TRP A 40 -4.92 -0.06 -3.90
N PHE A 41 -4.62 0.30 -2.66
CA PHE A 41 -4.10 1.57 -2.23
C PHE A 41 -2.66 1.38 -1.75
N LEU A 42 -1.72 1.80 -2.57
CA LEU A 42 -0.29 1.80 -2.27
C LEU A 42 0.01 3.11 -1.53
N VAL A 43 0.17 3.00 -0.22
CA VAL A 43 0.29 4.16 0.67
C VAL A 43 1.77 4.42 0.95
N GLU A 44 2.28 5.53 0.45
CA GLU A 44 3.64 5.98 0.69
C GLU A 44 3.63 7.11 1.73
N GLY A 45 4.60 7.07 2.64
CA GLY A 45 4.72 8.03 3.74
C GLY A 45 5.84 9.05 3.56
N ASP A 46 6.71 9.16 4.56
CA ASP A 46 7.91 10.02 4.52
C ASP A 46 9.17 9.19 4.16
N SER A 47 9.18 8.53 2.99
CA SER A 47 10.38 7.81 2.51
C SER A 47 11.52 8.76 2.16
N LYS A 48 12.75 8.29 2.34
CA LYS A 48 13.97 8.99 1.87
C LYS A 48 14.32 8.58 0.44
N ALA A 49 14.13 7.31 0.10
CA ALA A 49 14.25 6.84 -1.28
C ALA A 49 13.08 7.40 -2.13
N PRO A 50 13.20 7.45 -3.46
CA PRO A 50 12.14 7.93 -4.34
C PRO A 50 11.07 6.83 -4.54
N THR A 51 10.65 6.20 -3.44
CA THR A 51 9.64 5.13 -3.39
C THR A 51 8.34 5.56 -4.05
N LEU A 52 7.93 6.82 -3.85
CA LEU A 52 6.75 7.37 -4.52
C LEU A 52 6.87 7.33 -6.06
N ASP A 53 8.04 7.67 -6.60
CA ASP A 53 8.26 7.70 -8.04
C ASP A 53 8.31 6.28 -8.59
N TYR A 54 8.96 5.36 -7.87
CA TYR A 54 8.96 3.93 -8.21
C TYR A 54 7.55 3.33 -8.22
N LEU A 55 6.72 3.68 -7.24
CA LEU A 55 5.31 3.24 -7.21
C LEU A 55 4.54 3.77 -8.42
N LYS A 56 4.68 5.07 -8.72
CA LYS A 56 4.00 5.71 -9.87
C LYS A 56 4.38 5.05 -11.18
N GLU A 57 5.67 4.79 -11.37
CA GLU A 57 6.17 4.10 -12.57
C GLU A 57 5.62 2.67 -12.65
N ALA A 58 5.66 1.91 -11.55
CA ALA A 58 5.29 0.51 -11.52
C ALA A 58 3.80 0.25 -11.80
N VAL A 59 2.91 1.21 -11.51
CA VAL A 59 1.47 1.05 -11.68
C VAL A 59 0.85 1.99 -12.72
N ALA A 60 1.65 2.72 -13.48
CA ALA A 60 1.19 3.73 -14.44
C ALA A 60 0.14 3.21 -15.43
N SER A 61 0.20 1.91 -15.78
CA SER A 61 -0.71 1.26 -16.73
C SER A 61 -1.82 0.42 -16.08
N ASP A 62 -1.87 0.34 -14.75
CA ASP A 62 -2.80 -0.55 -14.04
C ASP A 62 -3.78 0.23 -13.15
N PRO A 63 -5.02 0.46 -13.61
CA PRO A 63 -5.99 1.30 -12.91
C PRO A 63 -6.49 0.70 -11.60
N ARG A 64 -6.14 -0.56 -11.30
CA ARG A 64 -6.51 -1.23 -10.03
C ARG A 64 -5.70 -0.72 -8.85
N PHE A 65 -4.56 -0.11 -9.12
CA PHE A 65 -3.66 0.42 -8.11
C PHE A 65 -3.79 1.93 -8.05
N LYS A 66 -4.05 2.44 -6.86
CA LYS A 66 -4.09 3.84 -6.50
C LYS A 66 -2.93 4.12 -5.56
N ILE A 67 -2.34 5.30 -5.70
CA ILE A 67 -1.24 5.72 -4.83
C ILE A 67 -1.76 6.82 -3.90
N LEU A 68 -1.55 6.63 -2.60
CA LEU A 68 -1.77 7.66 -1.59
C LEU A 68 -0.42 8.10 -1.05
N ASN A 69 -0.11 9.38 -1.16
CA ASN A 69 1.09 9.96 -0.55
C ASN A 69 0.68 10.75 0.70
N ILE A 70 1.12 10.30 1.86
CA ILE A 70 0.74 10.86 3.16
C ILE A 70 2.01 11.26 3.91
N ARG A 71 2.37 12.54 3.79
CA ARG A 71 3.50 13.12 4.51
C ARG A 71 3.09 13.47 5.92
N THR A 72 3.73 12.84 6.90
CA THR A 72 3.51 13.11 8.32
C THR A 72 4.44 14.20 8.86
N GLY A 73 5.49 14.56 8.10
CA GLY A 73 6.49 15.54 8.51
C GLY A 73 7.39 15.07 9.66
N ILE A 74 7.28 13.79 10.03
CA ILE A 74 8.12 13.17 11.06
C ILE A 74 9.50 12.90 10.45
N PRO A 75 10.59 13.09 11.21
CA PRO A 75 11.93 12.75 10.75
C PRO A 75 12.01 11.30 10.28
N PHE A 76 12.85 11.09 9.28
CA PHE A 76 13.16 9.78 8.78
C PHE A 76 13.63 8.84 9.90
N MET A 77 13.00 7.68 10.00
CA MET A 77 13.43 6.59 10.87
C MET A 77 13.51 5.35 10.00
N GLY A 78 14.71 4.81 9.79
CA GLY A 78 14.90 3.59 9.01
C GLY A 78 14.24 2.37 9.65
N SER A 79 14.69 1.17 9.31
CA SER A 79 14.19 -0.09 9.89
C SER A 79 14.72 -0.34 11.30
N ILE A 80 14.41 0.57 12.22
CA ILE A 80 14.77 0.50 13.64
C ILE A 80 13.51 0.34 14.51
N LEU A 81 13.63 -0.44 15.59
CA LEU A 81 12.57 -0.56 16.59
C LEU A 81 12.54 0.73 17.42
N HIS A 82 11.72 1.69 17.00
CA HIS A 82 11.64 2.99 17.65
C HIS A 82 10.19 3.48 17.73
N GLU A 83 9.78 3.99 18.87
CA GLU A 83 8.39 4.38 19.14
C GLU A 83 7.86 5.39 18.11
N ALA A 84 8.64 6.43 17.81
CA ALA A 84 8.22 7.45 16.84
C ALA A 84 8.05 6.90 15.42
N ARG A 85 8.74 5.79 15.07
CA ARG A 85 8.52 5.08 13.80
C ARG A 85 7.13 4.45 13.78
N PHE A 86 6.74 3.76 14.85
CA PHE A 86 5.40 3.18 14.97
C PHE A 86 4.31 4.24 14.97
N ARG A 87 4.52 5.37 15.66
CA ARG A 87 3.59 6.51 15.62
C ARG A 87 3.45 7.08 14.21
N CYS A 88 4.53 7.15 13.44
CA CYS A 88 4.53 7.56 12.04
C CYS A 88 3.72 6.59 11.17
N LEU A 89 4.02 5.29 11.23
CA LEU A 89 3.27 4.26 10.48
C LEU A 89 1.77 4.26 10.82
N ALA A 90 1.42 4.37 12.11
CA ALA A 90 0.04 4.44 12.56
C ALA A 90 -0.67 5.70 12.04
N ARG A 91 0.00 6.86 12.04
CA ARG A 91 -0.56 8.10 11.45
C ARG A 91 -0.78 7.96 9.95
N THR A 92 0.22 7.46 9.21
CA THR A 92 0.11 7.22 7.77
C THR A 92 -1.03 6.25 7.46
N GLY A 93 -1.13 5.12 8.18
CA GLY A 93 -2.19 4.14 8.01
C GLY A 93 -3.58 4.68 8.35
N ASN A 94 -3.73 5.40 9.46
CA ASN A 94 -5.02 5.97 9.85
C ASN A 94 -5.50 7.03 8.84
N THR A 95 -4.61 7.92 8.39
CA THR A 95 -4.97 8.89 7.35
C THR A 95 -5.32 8.21 6.03
N ALA A 96 -4.67 7.09 5.68
CA ALA A 96 -5.06 6.31 4.52
C ALA A 96 -6.46 5.71 4.67
N LEU A 97 -6.79 5.20 5.86
CA LEU A 97 -8.12 4.70 6.17
C LEU A 97 -9.18 5.80 6.09
N ASP A 98 -8.89 7.02 6.57
CA ASP A 98 -9.80 8.16 6.44
C ASP A 98 -10.10 8.48 4.96
N VAL A 99 -9.09 8.40 4.10
CA VAL A 99 -9.26 8.61 2.64
C VAL A 99 -10.02 7.44 1.99
N ILE A 100 -9.69 6.20 2.35
CA ILE A 100 -10.35 4.99 1.82
C ILE A 100 -11.81 4.94 2.27
N ALA A 101 -12.14 5.42 3.48
CA ALA A 101 -13.50 5.49 3.98
C ALA A 101 -14.42 6.42 3.17
N LEU A 102 -13.85 7.36 2.40
CA LEU A 102 -14.60 8.18 1.46
C LEU A 102 -14.97 7.44 0.17
N ILE A 103 -14.48 6.23 -0.02
CA ILE A 103 -14.68 5.41 -1.21
C ILE A 103 -15.75 4.38 -0.88
N ASP A 104 -16.69 4.19 -1.82
CA ASP A 104 -17.69 3.14 -1.74
C ASP A 104 -16.99 1.76 -1.79
N CYS A 105 -16.84 1.12 -0.64
CA CYS A 105 -16.30 -0.23 -0.47
C CYS A 105 -16.99 -0.94 0.70
N ASP A 106 -17.11 -2.26 0.62
CA ASP A 106 -17.77 -3.09 1.64
C ASP A 106 -16.78 -3.50 2.75
N TYR A 107 -15.50 -3.67 2.40
CA TYR A 107 -14.44 -4.13 3.30
C TYR A 107 -13.13 -3.41 3.03
N VAL A 108 -12.32 -3.25 4.08
CA VAL A 108 -10.94 -2.75 4.00
C VAL A 108 -9.99 -3.78 4.59
N TRP A 109 -8.99 -4.20 3.82
CA TRP A 109 -7.95 -5.12 4.25
C TRP A 109 -6.60 -4.40 4.29
N PHE A 110 -5.89 -4.55 5.40
CA PHE A 110 -4.51 -4.12 5.51
C PHE A 110 -3.59 -5.30 5.19
N ILE A 111 -2.70 -5.12 4.21
CA ILE A 111 -1.61 -6.05 3.92
C ILE A 111 -0.34 -5.24 4.01
N ASP A 112 0.53 -5.51 4.97
CA ASP A 112 1.83 -4.83 5.00
C ASP A 112 2.63 -5.21 3.73
N SER A 113 3.33 -4.25 3.13
CA SER A 113 4.12 -4.53 1.92
C SER A 113 5.27 -5.50 2.20
N ASP A 114 5.76 -5.52 3.45
CA ASP A 114 6.88 -6.37 3.90
C ASP A 114 6.47 -7.82 4.14
N LEU A 115 5.17 -8.13 4.15
CA LEU A 115 4.71 -9.49 4.33
C LEU A 115 4.93 -10.30 3.05
N LEU A 116 5.71 -11.36 3.21
CA LEU A 116 5.82 -12.42 2.21
C LEU A 116 4.68 -13.42 2.45
N TYR A 117 3.80 -13.54 1.47
CA TYR A 117 2.70 -14.49 1.47
C TYR A 117 2.64 -15.22 0.13
N SER A 118 2.23 -16.49 0.18
CA SER A 118 1.76 -17.20 -1.00
C SER A 118 0.27 -16.89 -1.17
N PRO A 119 -0.21 -16.69 -2.40
CA PRO A 119 -1.63 -16.81 -2.69
C PRO A 119 -2.16 -18.20 -2.33
#